data_AF-K1XZV9-F1
#
_entry.id   AF-K1XZV9-F1
#
_cell.length_a   1.000
_cell.length_b   1.000
_cell.length_c   1.000
_cell.angle_alpha   90.00
_cell.angle_beta   90.00
_cell.angle_gamma   90.00
#
_symmetry.space_group_name_H-M   'P 1'
#
loop_
_entity.id
_entity.type
_entity.pdbx_description
1 polymer ?
#
loop_
_entity_poly.entity_id
_entity_poly.type
_entity_poly.pdbx_seq_one_letter_code
_entity_poly.pdbx_strand_id
1 'polypeptide(L)'
;MSSSPCLLIPATSPKRNPMIRSHTWIPLAHTPLEIRTRLTTNKTSFVDRSIDRFHHRSFQNLPLRAGSSSPHHSSSPSEPLLREYFHAFNALFFFNALSPTFCTFVVMGRNCEQWRREFASGGPQRRGATLKRAQPGLRWRAQVEVGIVVFEPVDARIGAAEKLRRCLGAMSAEMVRAFLGIYACACERCGARDGAAAEEAWGVVAVWMEGFARERLGLELDVVGDCGLVVEREWFCAF
;
A
#
# COMPACT_ATOMS: atom_id res chain seq x y z
N MET A 1 11.89 31.25 -1.50
CA MET A 1 11.18 30.44 -2.51
C MET A 1 10.89 29.10 -1.88
N SER A 2 9.61 28.76 -1.68
CA SER A 2 9.19 27.48 -1.11
C SER A 2 9.51 26.37 -2.11
N SER A 3 10.34 25.41 -1.71
CA SER A 3 10.80 24.33 -2.55
C SER A 3 9.96 23.08 -2.29
N SER A 4 9.14 22.71 -3.28
CA SER A 4 8.15 21.63 -3.16
C SER A 4 8.79 20.22 -3.14
N PRO A 5 8.17 19.24 -2.47
CA PRO A 5 8.75 17.91 -2.29
C PRO A 5 8.77 17.09 -3.59
N CYS A 6 9.96 16.66 -4.04
CA CYS A 6 10.05 15.66 -5.10
C CYS A 6 9.48 14.31 -4.61
N LEU A 7 8.76 13.59 -5.44
CA LEU A 7 8.36 12.20 -5.27
C LEU A 7 8.98 11.50 -6.46
N LEU A 8 9.72 10.42 -6.27
CA LEU A 8 10.49 9.76 -7.33
C LEU A 8 10.09 8.30 -7.44
N ILE A 9 9.59 7.89 -8.60
CA ILE A 9 9.30 6.48 -8.90
C ILE A 9 10.40 5.85 -9.75
N PRO A 10 10.57 4.52 -9.70
CA PRO A 10 11.39 3.80 -10.66
C PRO A 10 10.89 4.07 -12.10
N ALA A 11 11.81 4.29 -13.04
CA ALA A 11 11.49 4.36 -14.47
C ALA A 11 11.02 2.98 -14.97
N THR A 12 9.73 2.69 -14.91
CA THR A 12 9.18 1.47 -15.53
C THR A 12 8.92 1.72 -17.02
N SER A 13 9.98 1.83 -17.82
CA SER A 13 9.82 1.66 -19.26
C SER A 13 9.79 0.15 -19.57
N PRO A 14 8.66 -0.40 -20.08
CA PRO A 14 8.61 -1.80 -20.48
C PRO A 14 9.51 -2.11 -21.68
N LYS A 15 9.99 -1.06 -22.37
CA LYS A 15 10.77 -1.14 -23.62
C LYS A 15 12.29 -1.04 -23.41
N ARG A 16 12.81 -0.88 -22.19
CA ARG A 16 14.25 -0.76 -21.95
C ARG A 16 14.81 -1.95 -21.17
N ASN A 17 16.03 -2.31 -21.60
CA ASN A 17 16.87 -3.43 -21.20
C ASN A 17 16.77 -3.74 -19.68
N PRO A 18 16.53 -5.00 -19.27
CA PRO A 18 16.38 -5.39 -17.86
C PRO A 18 17.57 -5.00 -16.96
N MET A 19 18.77 -4.81 -17.52
CA MET A 19 19.94 -4.33 -16.76
C MET A 19 19.95 -2.83 -16.44
N ILE A 20 19.05 -2.02 -17.03
CA ILE A 20 18.93 -0.56 -16.75
C ILE A 20 17.78 -0.31 -15.73
N ARG A 21 17.19 -1.36 -15.15
CA ARG A 21 16.02 -1.23 -14.26
C ARG A 21 16.33 -0.65 -12.87
N SER A 22 17.59 -0.56 -12.45
CA SER A 22 17.94 -0.29 -11.06
C SER A 22 18.29 1.16 -10.72
N HIS A 23 18.49 2.08 -11.68
CA HIS A 23 19.14 3.37 -11.36
C HIS A 23 18.51 4.65 -11.92
N THR A 24 17.49 4.56 -12.76
CA THR A 24 16.77 5.77 -13.23
C THR A 24 15.52 6.00 -12.38
N TRP A 25 15.68 6.80 -11.33
CA TRP A 25 14.60 7.41 -10.57
C TRP A 25 14.01 8.56 -11.39
N ILE A 26 12.74 8.50 -11.75
CA ILE A 26 12.03 9.61 -12.39
C ILE A 26 11.18 10.30 -11.33
N PRO A 27 11.15 11.64 -11.25
CA PRO A 27 10.15 12.30 -10.44
C PRO A 27 8.75 11.82 -10.85
N LEU A 28 8.03 11.15 -9.94
CA LEU A 28 6.59 10.97 -10.00
C LEU A 28 5.91 12.34 -10.02
N ALA A 29 6.35 13.27 -9.18
CA ALA A 29 5.75 14.59 -9.02
C ALA A 29 6.62 15.45 -8.08
N HIS A 30 6.58 16.77 -8.18
CA HIS A 30 7.18 17.71 -7.23
C HIS A 30 6.15 18.31 -6.28
N THR A 31 4.87 18.02 -6.50
CA THR A 31 3.75 18.54 -5.72
C THR A 31 2.63 17.51 -5.64
N PRO A 32 1.76 17.54 -4.61
CA PRO A 32 0.54 16.74 -4.58
C PRO A 32 -0.35 16.93 -5.83
N LEU A 33 -0.36 18.14 -6.41
CA LEU A 33 -1.05 18.43 -7.67
C LEU A 33 -0.47 17.67 -8.86
N GLU A 34 0.85 17.56 -8.96
CA GLU A 34 1.51 16.75 -9.99
C GLU A 34 1.21 15.26 -9.80
N ILE A 35 1.16 14.76 -8.55
CA ILE A 35 0.73 13.36 -8.27
C ILE A 35 -0.67 13.16 -8.82
N ARG A 36 -1.60 14.03 -8.42
CA ARG A 36 -3.00 13.96 -8.86
C ARG A 36 -3.09 13.96 -10.38
N THR A 37 -2.39 14.90 -11.03
CA THR A 37 -2.37 15.04 -12.49
C THR A 37 -1.84 13.78 -13.14
N ARG A 38 -0.74 13.19 -12.64
CA ARG A 38 -0.21 11.95 -13.20
C ARG A 38 -1.13 10.77 -12.95
N LEU A 39 -1.67 10.60 -11.75
CA LEU A 39 -2.61 9.52 -11.44
C LEU A 39 -3.87 9.57 -12.32
N THR A 40 -4.41 10.76 -12.58
CA THR A 40 -5.60 10.92 -13.43
C THR A 40 -5.31 10.82 -14.93
N THR A 41 -4.11 11.19 -15.37
CA THR A 41 -3.72 11.16 -16.80
C THR A 41 -3.04 9.86 -17.22
N ASN A 42 -2.64 9.00 -16.27
CA ASN A 42 -1.98 7.72 -16.54
C ASN A 42 -2.96 6.64 -17.03
N LYS A 43 -3.61 6.90 -18.16
CA LYS A 43 -4.31 5.90 -18.97
C LYS A 43 -3.30 5.23 -19.88
N THR A 44 -2.90 4.02 -19.52
CA THR A 44 -2.02 3.19 -20.35
C THR A 44 -2.69 1.85 -20.65
N SER A 45 -2.34 1.26 -21.79
CA SER A 45 -2.78 -0.09 -22.18
C SER A 45 -2.36 -1.18 -21.18
N PHE A 46 -1.44 -0.89 -20.25
CA PHE A 46 -1.08 -1.77 -19.16
C PHE A 46 -2.12 -1.74 -18.02
N VAL A 47 -2.64 -0.55 -17.68
CA VAL A 47 -3.69 -0.38 -16.67
C VAL A 47 -4.98 -1.05 -17.15
N ASP A 48 -5.39 -0.83 -18.40
CA ASP A 48 -6.60 -1.45 -18.97
C ASP A 48 -6.52 -2.99 -18.94
N ARG A 49 -5.40 -3.58 -19.38
CA ARG A 49 -5.18 -5.04 -19.27
C ARG A 49 -5.16 -5.55 -17.83
N SER A 50 -4.79 -4.73 -16.87
CA SER A 50 -4.78 -5.12 -15.45
C SER A 50 -6.18 -5.03 -14.85
N ILE A 51 -7.02 -4.09 -15.30
CA ILE A 51 -8.44 -4.02 -14.98
C ILE A 51 -9.16 -5.26 -15.55
N ASP A 52 -8.91 -5.63 -16.80
CA ASP A 52 -9.54 -6.81 -17.41
C ASP A 52 -9.18 -8.09 -16.65
N ARG A 53 -7.91 -8.27 -16.28
CA ARG A 53 -7.46 -9.40 -15.47
C ARG A 53 -8.09 -9.41 -14.08
N PHE A 54 -8.30 -8.25 -13.49
CA PHE A 54 -8.98 -8.12 -12.20
C PHE A 54 -10.42 -8.64 -12.28
N HIS A 55 -11.17 -8.20 -13.29
CA HIS A 55 -12.55 -8.63 -13.52
C HIS A 55 -12.66 -10.10 -13.91
N HIS A 56 -11.74 -10.59 -14.74
CA HIS A 56 -11.69 -12.00 -15.14
C HIS A 56 -11.48 -12.94 -13.94
N ARG A 57 -10.74 -12.49 -12.92
CA ARG A 57 -10.55 -13.24 -11.66
C ARG A 57 -11.71 -13.08 -10.67
N SER A 58 -12.76 -12.36 -11.03
CA SER A 58 -13.93 -12.09 -10.19
C SER A 58 -13.58 -11.40 -8.86
N PHE A 59 -12.53 -10.58 -8.85
CA PHE A 59 -12.07 -9.88 -7.63
C PHE A 59 -13.03 -8.77 -7.16
N GLN A 60 -13.92 -8.31 -8.03
CA GLN A 60 -15.04 -7.44 -7.70
C GLN A 60 -16.14 -8.12 -6.87
N ASN A 61 -16.25 -9.46 -6.94
CA ASN A 61 -17.30 -10.22 -6.25
C ASN A 61 -16.81 -10.72 -4.88
N LEU A 62 -16.76 -9.80 -3.90
CA LEU A 62 -16.26 -10.10 -2.54
C LEU A 62 -16.98 -11.28 -1.86
N PRO A 63 -18.32 -11.44 -1.95
CA PRO A 63 -19.01 -12.61 -1.38
C PRO A 63 -18.48 -13.94 -1.93
N LEU A 64 -18.30 -14.03 -3.25
CA LEU A 64 -17.77 -15.24 -3.90
C LEU A 64 -16.34 -15.55 -3.44
N ARG A 65 -15.49 -14.51 -3.34
CA ARG A 65 -14.08 -14.67 -2.93
C ARG A 65 -13.93 -15.00 -1.46
N ALA A 66 -14.71 -14.36 -0.59
CA ALA A 66 -14.68 -14.63 0.84
C ALA A 66 -15.21 -16.04 1.20
N GLY A 67 -16.14 -16.59 0.40
CA GLY A 67 -16.70 -17.93 0.59
C GLY A 67 -15.85 -19.08 0.01
N SER A 68 -14.86 -18.79 -0.83
CA SER A 68 -14.01 -19.81 -1.47
C SER A 68 -12.70 -20.12 -0.73
N SER A 69 -12.34 -19.31 0.28
CA SER A 69 -11.25 -19.60 1.21
C SER A 69 -11.62 -20.76 2.14
N SER A 70 -11.08 -21.95 1.86
CA SER A 70 -11.29 -23.17 2.64
C SER A 70 -10.74 -23.03 4.08
N PRO A 71 -11.34 -23.66 5.12
CA PRO A 71 -10.94 -23.47 6.53
C PRO A 71 -9.66 -24.22 6.94
N HIS A 72 -8.95 -24.85 6.02
CA HIS A 72 -7.84 -25.74 6.35
C HIS A 72 -6.50 -25.01 6.24
N HIS A 73 -5.97 -24.63 7.41
CA HIS A 73 -4.57 -24.43 7.80
C HIS A 73 -4.39 -23.19 8.69
N SER A 74 -3.53 -23.33 9.69
CA SER A 74 -3.35 -22.53 10.90
C SER A 74 -2.73 -21.13 10.73
N SER A 75 -2.85 -20.54 9.55
CA SER A 75 -2.55 -19.14 9.24
C SER A 75 -3.85 -18.53 8.72
N SER A 76 -4.24 -17.35 9.17
CA SER A 76 -5.60 -16.86 8.95
C SER A 76 -6.12 -17.09 7.51
N PRO A 77 -7.33 -17.68 7.33
CA PRO A 77 -7.85 -18.10 6.02
C PRO A 77 -7.92 -16.96 4.98
N SER A 78 -7.80 -15.70 5.41
CA SER A 78 -7.74 -14.53 4.55
C SER A 78 -6.37 -14.26 3.91
N GLU A 79 -5.25 -14.76 4.45
CA GLU A 79 -3.92 -14.29 4.03
C GLU A 79 -3.59 -14.60 2.56
N PRO A 80 -3.79 -15.83 2.04
CA PRO A 80 -3.52 -16.12 0.63
C PRO A 80 -4.36 -15.24 -0.31
N LEU A 81 -5.65 -15.05 0.01
CA LEU A 81 -6.55 -14.21 -0.76
C LEU A 81 -6.12 -12.73 -0.72
N LEU A 82 -5.79 -12.21 0.46
CA LEU A 82 -5.30 -10.84 0.62
C LEU A 82 -3.98 -10.62 -0.12
N ARG A 83 -3.10 -11.62 -0.17
CA ARG A 83 -1.87 -11.57 -0.96
C ARG A 83 -2.15 -11.50 -2.47
N GLU A 84 -3.17 -12.20 -2.97
CA GLU A 84 -3.60 -12.04 -4.37
C GLU A 84 -4.10 -10.63 -4.68
N TYR A 85 -4.91 -10.04 -3.78
CA TYR A 85 -5.34 -8.64 -3.92
C TYR A 85 -4.17 -7.66 -3.81
N PHE A 86 -3.22 -7.90 -2.90
CA PHE A 86 -2.00 -7.10 -2.79
C PHE A 86 -1.25 -7.03 -4.12
N HIS A 87 -1.05 -8.17 -4.78
CA HIS A 87 -0.39 -8.21 -6.08
C HIS A 87 -1.18 -7.50 -7.18
N ALA A 88 -2.51 -7.68 -7.20
CA ALA A 88 -3.37 -6.99 -8.17
C ALA A 88 -3.34 -5.46 -7.98
N PHE A 89 -3.43 -4.99 -6.73
CA PHE A 89 -3.38 -3.59 -6.38
C PHE A 89 -1.99 -3.00 -6.65
N ASN A 90 -0.91 -3.73 -6.37
CA ASN A 90 0.45 -3.31 -6.69
C ASN A 90 0.64 -3.11 -8.20
N ALA A 91 0.08 -4.02 -9.01
CA ALA A 91 0.10 -3.87 -10.47
C ALA A 91 -0.75 -2.69 -10.96
N LEU A 92 -1.96 -2.50 -10.43
CA LEU A 92 -2.92 -1.48 -10.87
C LEU A 92 -2.51 -0.06 -10.45
N PHE A 93 -2.12 0.11 -9.19
CA PHE A 93 -1.96 1.43 -8.58
C PHE A 93 -0.50 1.86 -8.44
N PHE A 94 0.42 0.90 -8.30
CA PHE A 94 1.80 1.17 -7.94
C PHE A 94 2.81 0.66 -8.98
N PHE A 95 2.36 0.19 -10.15
CA PHE A 95 3.22 -0.28 -11.25
C PHE A 95 4.22 -1.37 -10.83
N ASN A 96 3.84 -2.22 -9.87
CA ASN A 96 4.68 -3.22 -9.23
C ASN A 96 5.89 -2.64 -8.45
N ALA A 97 5.81 -1.39 -7.99
CA ALA A 97 6.88 -0.76 -7.22
C ALA A 97 7.06 -1.40 -5.84
N LEU A 98 5.99 -1.91 -5.21
CA LEU A 98 6.09 -2.60 -3.92
C LEU A 98 6.63 -4.03 -4.11
N SER A 99 7.90 -4.14 -4.44
CA SER A 99 8.58 -5.42 -4.69
C SER A 99 8.97 -6.13 -3.39
N PRO A 100 9.14 -7.47 -3.39
CA PRO A 100 9.60 -8.21 -2.20
C PRO A 100 10.92 -7.73 -1.61
N THR A 101 11.74 -7.03 -2.39
CA THR A 101 13.02 -6.45 -1.94
C THR A 101 12.83 -5.25 -1.02
N PHE A 102 11.74 -4.50 -1.19
CA PHE A 102 11.50 -3.26 -0.46
C PHE A 102 10.25 -3.32 0.42
N CYS A 103 9.38 -4.30 0.19
CA CYS A 103 8.08 -4.38 0.84
C CYS A 103 7.76 -5.82 1.25
N THR A 104 7.45 -6.02 2.53
CA THR A 104 6.85 -7.24 3.06
C THR A 104 5.38 -7.00 3.35
N PHE A 105 4.55 -8.04 3.19
CA PHE A 105 3.13 -8.01 3.50
C PHE A 105 2.80 -9.14 4.47
N VAL A 106 2.17 -8.78 5.58
CA VAL A 106 1.78 -9.69 6.66
C VAL A 106 0.35 -9.40 7.09
N VAL A 107 -0.41 -10.46 7.30
CA VAL A 107 -1.74 -10.38 7.92
C VAL A 107 -1.60 -10.83 9.37
N MET A 108 -2.04 -9.99 10.30
CA MET A 108 -1.89 -10.24 11.72
C MET A 108 -3.26 -10.34 12.39
N GLY A 109 -3.48 -11.44 13.11
CA GLY A 109 -4.64 -11.59 13.98
C GLY A 109 -4.65 -10.50 15.05
N ARG A 110 -5.72 -9.72 15.09
CA ARG A 110 -5.82 -8.63 16.06
C ARG A 110 -5.96 -9.18 17.48
N ASN A 111 -5.38 -8.45 18.45
CA ASN A 111 -5.25 -8.88 19.85
C ASN A 111 -4.38 -10.13 20.07
N CYS A 112 -3.60 -10.60 19.11
CA CYS A 112 -2.51 -11.55 19.40
C CYS A 112 -1.46 -10.90 20.32
N GLU A 113 -0.60 -11.70 20.93
CA GLU A 113 0.41 -11.19 21.87
C GLU A 113 1.32 -10.13 21.23
N GLN A 114 1.75 -10.35 20.00
CA GLN A 114 2.52 -9.37 19.24
C GLN A 114 1.74 -8.08 19.01
N TRP A 115 0.46 -8.18 18.60
CA TRP A 115 -0.40 -7.01 18.45
C TRP A 115 -0.53 -6.22 19.75
N ARG A 116 -0.71 -6.89 20.89
CA ARG A 116 -0.83 -6.21 22.19
C ARG A 116 0.44 -5.49 22.58
N ARG A 117 1.60 -6.10 22.34
CA ARG A 117 2.91 -5.51 22.65
C ARG A 117 3.23 -4.31 21.75
N GLU A 118 2.92 -4.43 20.47
CA GLU A 118 3.42 -3.48 19.47
C GLU A 118 2.36 -2.46 19.01
N PHE A 119 1.07 -2.78 19.02
CA PHE A 119 0.05 -1.96 18.34
C PHE A 119 -1.12 -1.53 19.23
N ALA A 120 -1.24 -2.05 20.46
CA ALA A 120 -2.36 -1.73 21.36
C ALA A 120 -2.53 -0.24 21.65
N SER A 121 -1.44 0.53 21.71
CA SER A 121 -1.47 1.97 21.94
C SER A 121 -2.09 2.78 20.79
N GLY A 122 -2.23 2.17 19.61
CA GLY A 122 -2.87 2.79 18.44
C GLY A 122 -4.41 2.81 18.48
N GLY A 123 -5.00 2.27 19.54
CA GLY A 123 -6.45 2.26 19.77
C GLY A 123 -7.22 1.23 18.94
N PRO A 124 -8.51 1.03 19.25
CA PRO A 124 -9.31 -0.02 18.65
C PRO A 124 -9.77 0.28 17.21
N GLN A 125 -9.54 1.48 16.68
CA GLN A 125 -9.91 1.80 15.31
C GLN A 125 -8.81 1.46 14.30
N ARG A 126 -7.58 1.16 14.76
CA ARG A 126 -6.46 0.85 13.87
C ARG A 126 -6.68 -0.49 13.15
N ARG A 127 -6.67 -0.45 11.82
CA ARG A 127 -6.86 -1.62 10.94
C ARG A 127 -5.60 -2.07 10.21
N GLY A 128 -4.54 -1.27 10.22
CA GLY A 128 -3.23 -1.63 9.66
C GLY A 128 -2.08 -0.79 10.22
N ALA A 129 -0.87 -1.14 9.79
CA ALA A 129 0.34 -0.42 10.11
C ALA A 129 1.39 -0.57 8.99
N THR A 130 2.06 0.53 8.70
CA THR A 130 3.29 0.57 7.89
C THR A 130 4.47 0.70 8.84
N LEU A 131 5.36 -0.28 8.79
CA LEU A 131 6.58 -0.36 9.56
C LEU A 131 7.74 -0.01 8.63
N LYS A 132 8.69 0.79 9.10
CA LYS A 132 9.81 1.27 8.29
C LYS A 132 11.11 0.89 8.98
N ARG A 133 11.99 0.17 8.28
CA ARG A 133 13.32 -0.15 8.76
C ARG A 133 14.34 0.79 8.12
N ALA A 134 15.02 1.57 8.95
CA ALA A 134 16.22 2.28 8.52
C ALA A 134 17.37 1.28 8.41
N GLN A 135 18.01 1.17 7.25
CA GLN A 135 19.23 0.36 7.11
C GLN A 135 20.44 1.17 7.60
N PRO A 136 21.21 0.68 8.59
CA PRO A 136 22.38 1.39 9.12
C PRO A 136 23.44 1.62 8.04
N GLY A 137 24.03 2.82 7.99
CA GLY A 137 25.21 3.12 7.17
C GLY A 137 24.95 3.68 5.76
N LEU A 138 23.70 3.82 5.32
CA LEU A 138 23.37 4.37 4.01
C LEU A 138 23.04 5.87 4.08
N ARG A 139 23.83 6.70 3.37
CA ARG A 139 23.72 8.17 3.39
C ARG A 139 22.66 8.75 2.45
N TRP A 140 22.13 7.98 1.50
CA TRP A 140 21.16 8.45 0.51
C TRP A 140 20.19 7.36 0.04
N ARG A 141 18.92 7.76 -0.16
CA ARG A 141 17.76 7.18 -0.91
C ARG A 141 17.54 5.67 -1.07
N ALA A 142 18.55 4.81 -1.21
CA ALA A 142 18.34 3.44 -1.67
C ALA A 142 18.18 2.48 -0.49
N GLN A 143 17.08 1.73 -0.50
CA GLN A 143 16.79 0.56 0.35
C GLN A 143 16.12 0.83 1.70
N VAL A 144 15.06 1.65 1.70
CA VAL A 144 14.07 1.58 2.79
C VAL A 144 13.28 0.29 2.61
N GLU A 145 13.37 -0.61 3.58
CA GLU A 145 12.47 -1.75 3.71
C GLU A 145 11.24 -1.31 4.51
N VAL A 146 10.05 -1.61 3.98
CA VAL A 146 8.79 -1.36 4.67
C VAL A 146 8.00 -2.65 4.85
N GLY A 147 7.36 -2.81 6.00
CA GLY A 147 6.42 -3.88 6.28
C GLY A 147 5.00 -3.32 6.30
N ILE A 148 4.12 -3.90 5.49
CA ILE A 148 2.68 -3.64 5.54
C ILE A 148 2.05 -4.73 6.40
N VAL A 149 1.42 -4.31 7.50
CA VAL A 149 0.69 -5.19 8.41
C VAL A 149 -0.79 -4.83 8.35
N VAL A 150 -1.64 -5.80 8.05
CA VAL A 150 -3.10 -5.65 8.09
C VAL A 150 -3.65 -6.41 9.28
N PHE A 151 -4.45 -5.75 10.10
CA PHE A 151 -5.06 -6.35 11.29
C PHE A 151 -6.43 -6.90 10.97
N GLU A 152 -6.60 -8.19 11.19
CA GLU A 152 -7.89 -8.82 10.90
C GLU A 152 -8.97 -8.41 11.90
N PRO A 153 -10.18 -8.05 11.41
CA PRO A 153 -11.30 -7.72 12.29
C PRO A 153 -11.71 -8.91 13.18
N VAL A 154 -11.80 -8.66 14.49
CA VAL A 154 -12.21 -9.68 15.49
C VAL A 154 -13.74 -9.81 15.58
N ASP A 155 -14.49 -8.81 15.12
CA ASP A 155 -15.94 -8.78 15.32
C ASP A 155 -16.64 -9.90 14.52
N ALA A 156 -17.21 -10.86 15.26
CA ALA A 156 -17.91 -12.02 14.74
C ALA A 156 -19.24 -11.67 14.06
N ARG A 157 -19.81 -10.48 14.32
CA ARG A 157 -21.07 -10.03 13.70
C ARG A 157 -20.87 -9.56 12.26
N ILE A 158 -19.62 -9.34 11.86
CA ILE A 158 -19.27 -8.91 10.51
C ILE A 158 -19.20 -10.12 9.59
N GLY A 159 -19.97 -10.11 8.50
CA GLY A 159 -19.90 -11.13 7.46
C GLY A 159 -18.55 -11.18 6.74
N ALA A 160 -18.18 -12.33 6.17
CA ALA A 160 -16.86 -12.55 5.56
C ALA A 160 -16.53 -11.56 4.43
N ALA A 161 -17.52 -11.19 3.60
CA ALA A 161 -17.33 -10.20 2.53
C ALA A 161 -17.00 -8.79 3.06
N GLU A 162 -17.65 -8.38 4.15
CA GLU A 162 -17.39 -7.10 4.82
C GLU A 162 -16.03 -7.12 5.54
N LYS A 163 -15.67 -8.24 6.18
CA LYS A 163 -14.31 -8.42 6.74
C LYS A 163 -13.24 -8.27 5.67
N LEU A 164 -13.42 -8.95 4.53
CA LEU A 164 -12.53 -8.83 3.38
C LEU A 164 -12.45 -7.38 2.90
N ARG A 165 -13.59 -6.70 2.72
CA ARG A 165 -13.63 -5.28 2.31
C ARG A 165 -12.82 -4.38 3.24
N ARG A 166 -12.98 -4.54 4.57
CA ARG A 166 -12.22 -3.78 5.57
C ARG A 166 -10.72 -4.07 5.50
N CYS A 167 -10.33 -5.34 5.35
CA CYS A 167 -8.93 -5.70 5.15
C CYS A 167 -8.36 -5.10 3.85
N LEU A 168 -9.14 -5.06 2.77
CA LEU A 168 -8.73 -4.44 1.51
C LEU A 168 -8.57 -2.92 1.63
N GLY A 169 -9.46 -2.25 2.36
CA GLY A 169 -9.34 -0.82 2.69
C GLY A 169 -8.06 -0.53 3.47
N ALA A 170 -7.84 -1.25 4.58
CA ALA A 170 -6.65 -1.13 5.40
C ALA A 170 -5.37 -1.43 4.60
N MET A 171 -5.35 -2.52 3.82
CA MET A 171 -4.21 -2.87 2.97
C MET A 171 -3.89 -1.75 1.97
N SER A 172 -4.92 -1.19 1.34
CA SER A 172 -4.77 -0.10 0.38
C SER A 172 -4.16 1.14 1.04
N ALA A 173 -4.65 1.51 2.23
CA ALA A 173 -4.18 2.66 2.98
C ALA A 173 -2.69 2.52 3.33
N GLU A 174 -2.28 1.34 3.79
CA GLU A 174 -0.89 1.05 4.13
C GLU A 174 -0.01 0.87 2.88
N MET A 175 -0.53 0.37 1.76
CA MET A 175 0.22 0.33 0.48
C MET A 175 0.57 1.74 -0.01
N VAL A 176 -0.32 2.72 0.15
CA VAL A 176 -0.02 4.12 -0.17
C VAL A 176 1.08 4.66 0.74
N ARG A 177 1.00 4.41 2.06
CA ARG A 177 2.04 4.82 3.03
C ARG A 177 3.38 4.19 2.72
N ALA A 178 3.41 2.89 2.44
CA ALA A 178 4.60 2.15 2.03
C ALA A 178 5.21 2.73 0.76
N PHE A 179 4.39 2.98 -0.26
CA PHE A 179 4.84 3.56 -1.52
C PHE A 179 5.46 4.94 -1.31
N LEU A 180 4.80 5.84 -0.58
CA LEU A 180 5.36 7.15 -0.26
C LEU A 180 6.60 7.02 0.64
N GLY A 181 6.62 6.10 1.59
CA GLY A 181 7.77 5.87 2.47
C GLY A 181 9.03 5.39 1.75
N ILE A 182 8.88 4.60 0.67
CA ILE A 182 9.99 4.14 -0.17
C ILE A 182 10.38 5.21 -1.21
N TYR A 183 9.39 5.88 -1.80
CA TYR A 183 9.56 6.63 -3.06
C TYR A 183 9.39 8.15 -2.94
N ALA A 184 8.96 8.69 -1.80
CA ALA A 184 8.97 10.13 -1.56
C ALA A 184 10.38 10.64 -1.29
N CYS A 185 10.74 11.80 -1.85
CA CYS A 185 12.04 12.40 -1.60
C CYS A 185 12.05 13.12 -0.25
N ALA A 186 13.01 12.76 0.61
CA ALA A 186 13.25 13.39 1.90
C ALA A 186 14.38 14.46 1.86
N CYS A 187 14.69 15.06 0.71
CA CYS A 187 15.84 15.96 0.60
C CYS A 187 15.60 17.30 1.33
N GLU A 188 16.66 17.96 1.83
CA GLU A 188 16.54 19.27 2.49
C GLU A 188 15.97 20.35 1.57
N ARG A 189 16.27 20.27 0.26
CA ARG A 189 15.66 21.11 -0.79
C ARG A 189 14.19 20.77 -1.07
N CYS A 190 13.67 19.70 -0.52
CA CYS A 190 12.32 19.19 -0.80
C CYS A 190 11.37 19.48 0.37
N GLY A 191 11.83 20.18 1.42
CA GLY A 191 11.00 20.58 2.56
C GLY A 191 10.51 19.43 3.46
N ALA A 192 11.01 18.21 3.27
CA ALA A 192 10.47 16.99 3.88
C ALA A 192 10.73 16.84 5.40
N ARG A 193 11.15 17.89 6.11
CA ARG A 193 11.24 17.87 7.58
C ARG A 193 9.86 17.87 8.24
N ASP A 194 8.83 18.35 7.55
CA ASP A 194 7.46 18.38 8.07
C ASP A 194 6.63 17.28 7.40
N GLY A 195 6.33 16.20 8.13
CA GLY A 195 5.52 15.07 7.66
C GLY A 195 4.16 15.44 7.03
N ALA A 196 3.70 16.69 7.18
CA ALA A 196 2.50 17.24 6.56
C ALA A 196 2.44 17.04 5.04
N ALA A 197 3.55 17.19 4.31
CA ALA A 197 3.54 17.02 2.86
C ALA A 197 3.39 15.55 2.43
N ALA A 198 3.93 14.62 3.22
CA ALA A 198 3.74 13.19 2.99
C ALA A 198 2.28 12.77 3.30
N GLU A 199 1.67 13.34 4.34
CA GLU A 199 0.25 13.13 4.66
C GLU A 199 -0.69 13.73 3.61
N GLU A 200 -0.38 14.91 3.06
CA GLU A 200 -1.15 15.49 1.96
C GLU A 200 -1.06 14.62 0.70
N ALA A 201 0.15 14.19 0.34
CA ALA A 201 0.37 13.26 -0.77
C ALA A 201 -0.38 11.92 -0.54
N TRP A 202 -0.35 11.40 0.69
CA TRP A 202 -1.10 10.21 1.07
C TRP A 202 -2.60 10.41 0.83
N GLY A 203 -3.18 11.51 1.32
CA GLY A 203 -4.59 11.82 1.17
C GLY A 203 -5.02 11.91 -0.30
N VAL A 204 -4.22 12.57 -1.15
CA VAL A 204 -4.48 12.67 -2.59
C VAL A 204 -4.50 11.29 -3.26
N VAL A 205 -3.52 10.44 -2.95
CA VAL A 205 -3.44 9.09 -3.55
C VAL A 205 -4.57 8.20 -3.02
N ALA A 206 -4.88 8.27 -1.72
CA ALA A 206 -5.95 7.49 -1.08
C ALA A 206 -7.32 7.80 -1.69
N VAL A 207 -7.68 9.09 -1.82
CA VAL A 207 -8.95 9.52 -2.44
C VAL A 207 -9.04 9.07 -3.90
N TRP A 208 -7.94 9.19 -4.66
CA TRP A 208 -7.93 8.72 -6.04
C TRP A 208 -8.11 7.19 -6.12
N MET A 209 -7.46 6.44 -5.23
CA MET A 209 -7.56 4.99 -5.18
C MET A 209 -8.97 4.51 -4.82
N GLU A 210 -9.67 5.18 -3.90
CA GLU A 210 -11.09 4.91 -3.61
C GLU A 210 -11.98 5.15 -4.82
N GLY A 211 -11.83 6.30 -5.48
CA GLY A 211 -12.59 6.63 -6.68
C GLY A 211 -12.36 5.62 -7.80
N PHE A 212 -11.09 5.28 -8.06
CA PHE A 212 -10.73 4.28 -9.05
C PHE A 212 -11.29 2.89 -8.70
N ALA A 213 -11.16 2.45 -7.44
CA ALA A 213 -11.68 1.16 -7.01
C ALA A 213 -13.20 1.08 -7.21
N ARG A 214 -13.93 2.15 -6.86
CA ARG A 214 -15.38 2.23 -7.04
C ARG A 214 -15.78 2.22 -8.51
N GLU A 215 -15.20 3.11 -9.30
CA GLU A 215 -15.63 3.36 -10.69
C GLU A 215 -15.13 2.30 -11.68
N ARG A 216 -13.93 1.75 -11.46
CA ARG A 216 -13.25 0.88 -12.43
C ARG A 216 -13.22 -0.58 -12.00
N LEU A 217 -13.21 -0.84 -10.68
CA LEU A 217 -13.12 -2.19 -10.12
C LEU A 217 -14.43 -2.66 -9.50
N GLY A 218 -15.42 -1.78 -9.32
CA GLY A 218 -16.68 -2.10 -8.65
C GLY A 218 -16.49 -2.44 -7.16
N LEU A 219 -15.45 -1.88 -6.52
CA LEU A 219 -15.13 -2.09 -5.13
C LEU A 219 -15.34 -0.81 -4.30
N GLU A 220 -16.16 -0.90 -3.27
CA GLU A 220 -16.27 0.14 -2.26
C GLU A 220 -15.19 -0.07 -1.20
N LEU A 221 -14.08 0.67 -1.29
CA LEU A 221 -13.00 0.64 -0.30
C LEU A 221 -13.08 1.87 0.59
N ASP A 222 -12.75 1.68 1.87
CA ASP A 222 -12.55 2.74 2.87
C ASP A 222 -11.04 2.87 3.11
N VAL A 223 -10.38 3.67 2.29
CA VAL A 223 -8.92 3.91 2.33
C VAL A 223 -8.62 5.15 3.17
N VAL A 224 -9.44 6.18 3.04
CA VAL A 224 -9.31 7.46 3.75
C VAL A 224 -9.76 7.33 5.20
N GLY A 225 -10.82 6.56 5.50
CA GLY A 225 -11.25 6.32 6.89
C GLY A 225 -10.24 5.51 7.71
N ASP A 226 -9.30 4.82 7.06
CA ASP A 226 -8.16 4.13 7.66
C ASP A 226 -6.92 5.04 7.73
N CYS A 227 -7.08 6.19 8.41
CA CYS A 227 -5.99 7.07 8.85
C CYS A 227 -5.10 6.37 9.89
N GLY A 228 -4.30 5.38 9.47
CA GLY A 228 -3.22 4.82 10.27
C GLY A 228 -2.09 5.83 10.47
N LEU A 229 -1.48 5.82 11.66
CA LEU A 229 -0.20 6.49 11.90
C LEU A 229 0.93 5.64 11.30
N VAL A 230 1.87 6.26 10.58
CA VAL A 230 3.17 5.63 10.27
C VAL A 230 3.90 5.44 11.59
N VAL A 231 4.31 4.21 11.88
CA VAL A 231 5.05 3.90 13.10
C VAL A 231 6.49 3.56 12.71
N GLU A 232 7.40 4.50 12.97
CA GLU A 232 8.83 4.25 12.84
C GLU A 232 9.27 3.32 13.97
N ARG A 233 9.44 2.03 13.67
CA ARG A 233 9.93 1.02 14.60
C ARG A 233 10.83 0.03 13.88
N GLU A 234 11.87 -0.41 14.59
CA GLU A 234 12.73 -1.49 14.15
C GLU A 234 11.92 -2.79 14.07
N TRP A 235 11.94 -3.40 12.88
CA TRP A 235 11.35 -4.71 12.64
C TRP A 235 12.25 -5.76 13.28
N PHE A 236 11.79 -6.42 14.34
CA PHE A 236 12.45 -7.63 14.83
C PHE A 236 12.00 -8.80 13.97
N CYS A 237 12.93 -9.35 13.19
CA CYS A 237 12.73 -10.60 12.48
C CYS A 237 12.48 -11.73 13.50
N ALA A 238 11.21 -12.09 13.65
CA ALA A 238 10.78 -13.42 14.07
C ALA A 238 9.50 -13.77 13.28
N PHE A 239 9.64 -13.88 11.96
CA PHE A 239 8.68 -14.52 11.07
C PHE A 239 9.44 -15.43 10.11
#